data_AF-A0A8T4NY51-F1
#
_entry.id   AF-A0A8T4NY51-F1
#
_cell.length_a   1.000
_cell.length_b   1.000
_cell.length_c   1.000
_cell.angle_alpha   90.00
_cell.angle_beta   90.00
_cell.angle_gamma   90.00
#
_symmetry.space_group_name_H-M   'P 1'
#
loop_
_entity.id
_entity.type
_entity.pdbx_description
1 polymer ?
#
loop_
_entity_poly.entity_id
_entity_poly.type
_entity_poly.pdbx_seq_one_letter_code
_entity_poly.pdbx_strand_id
1 'polypeptide(L)' 'MVKRKKRLKKGIDSLEEQIELHKEKLEKSKEDGNIELEGYYQKEINSLENVKRRKENQLNK' A
#
# COMPACT_ATOMS: atom_id res chain seq x y z
N MET A 1 -11.63 22.14 7.06
CA MET A 1 -11.43 21.34 5.82
C MET A 1 -9.97 21.15 5.41
N VAL A 2 -9.16 22.22 5.26
CA VAL A 2 -7.77 22.12 4.74
C VAL A 2 -6.89 21.15 5.54
N LYS A 3 -6.95 21.19 6.88
CA LYS A 3 -6.19 20.27 7.76
C LYS A 3 -6.54 18.79 7.53
N ARG A 4 -7.80 18.46 7.22
CA ARG A 4 -8.27 17.10 6.94
C ARG A 4 -7.72 16.60 5.61
N LYS A 5 -7.80 17.42 4.55
CA LYS A 5 -7.24 17.09 3.23
C LYS A 5 -5.73 16.84 3.30
N LYS A 6 -4.98 17.70 4.00
CA LYS A 6 -3.54 17.50 4.25
C LYS A 6 -3.23 16.18 4.97
N ARG A 7 -4.03 15.82 5.99
CA ARG A 7 -3.87 14.57 6.73
C ARG A 7 -4.17 13.34 5.88
N LEU A 8 -5.22 13.41 5.05
CA LEU A 8 -5.55 12.33 4.11
C LEU A 8 -4.44 12.13 3.10
N LYS A 9 -3.91 13.22 2.50
CA LYS A 9 -2.79 13.15 1.57
C LYS A 9 -1.56 12.48 2.18
N LYS A 10 -1.10 12.95 3.35
CA LYS A 10 0.01 12.32 4.07
C LYS A 10 -0.24 10.84 4.38
N GLY A 11 -1.48 10.47 4.68
CA GLY A 11 -1.86 9.07 4.90
C GLY A 11 -1.93 8.24 3.62
N ILE A 12 -2.12 8.85 2.45
CA ILE A 12 -2.02 8.19 1.14
C ILE A 12 -0.55 8.02 0.78
N ASP A 13 0.24 9.08 0.90
CA ASP A 13 1.68 9.04 0.61
C ASP A 13 2.38 7.94 1.43
N SER A 14 2.07 7.84 2.73
CA SER A 14 2.61 6.77 3.60
C SER A 14 2.14 5.36 3.21
N LEU A 15 0.95 5.20 2.62
CA LEU A 15 0.49 3.91 2.13
C LEU A 15 1.19 3.55 0.81
N GLU A 16 1.50 4.53 -0.03
CA GLU A 16 2.26 4.32 -1.26
C GLU A 16 3.67 3.80 -0.96
N GLU A 17 4.38 4.43 -0.03
CA GLU A 17 5.69 4.00 0.43
C GLU A 17 5.67 2.56 0.97
N GLN A 18 4.62 2.19 1.74
CA GLN A 18 4.47 0.82 2.24
C GLN A 18 4.19 -0.17 1.11
N ILE A 19 3.34 0.17 0.15
CA ILE A 19 3.05 -0.67 -1.01
C ILE A 19 4.31 -0.93 -1.83
N GLU A 20 5.11 0.11 -2.10
CA GLU A 20 6.38 -0.03 -2.82
C GLU A 20 7.34 -0.97 -2.08
N LEU A 21 7.52 -0.78 -0.77
CA LEU A 21 8.35 -1.67 0.05
C LEU A 21 7.88 -3.13 -0.01
N HIS A 22 6.56 -3.37 0.02
CA HIS A 22 6.03 -4.72 -0.10
C HIS A 22 6.19 -5.30 -1.51
N LYS A 23 6.13 -4.48 -2.56
CA LYS A 23 6.41 -4.89 -3.95
C LYS A 23 7.86 -5.31 -4.13
N GLU A 24 8.80 -4.55 -3.60
CA GLU A 24 10.23 -4.92 -3.63
C GLU A 24 10.48 -6.24 -2.89
N LYS A 25 9.85 -6.43 -1.72
CA LYS A 25 9.98 -7.68 -0.96
C LYS A 25 9.32 -8.86 -1.66
N LEU A 26 8.20 -8.63 -2.36
CA LEU A 26 7.53 -9.63 -3.18
C LEU A 26 8.46 -10.09 -4.31
N GLU A 27 9.12 -9.15 -5.00
CA GLU A 27 10.05 -9.46 -6.08
C GLU A 27 11.25 -10.28 -5.58
N LYS A 28 11.88 -9.87 -4.48
CA LYS A 28 12.93 -10.67 -3.83
C LYS A 28 12.46 -12.07 -3.43
N SER A 29 11.26 -12.18 -2.88
CA SER A 29 10.71 -13.48 -2.48
C SER A 29 10.47 -14.41 -3.69
N LYS A 30 10.15 -13.83 -4.86
CA LYS A 30 10.05 -14.59 -6.12
C LYS A 30 11.42 -15.05 -6.61
N GLU A 31 12.43 -14.18 -6.53
CA GLU A 31 13.82 -14.54 -6.88
C GLU A 31 14.34 -15.67 -5.98
N ASP A 32 14.02 -15.62 -4.69
CA ASP A 32 14.40 -16.64 -3.70
C ASP A 32 13.55 -17.92 -3.78
N GLY A 33 12.51 -17.96 -4.64
CA GLY A 33 11.57 -19.08 -4.76
C GLY A 33 10.72 -19.32 -3.51
N ASN A 34 10.55 -18.32 -2.65
CA ASN A 34 9.79 -18.41 -1.41
C ASN A 34 8.30 -18.10 -1.63
N ILE A 35 7.55 -19.14 -2.01
CA ILE A 35 6.11 -19.05 -2.35
C ILE A 35 5.26 -18.56 -1.18
N GLU A 36 5.61 -18.90 0.06
CA GLU A 36 4.85 -18.48 1.24
C GLU A 36 4.97 -16.97 1.48
N LEU A 37 6.19 -16.44 1.42
CA LEU A 37 6.43 -15.00 1.51
C LEU A 37 5.83 -14.24 0.33
N GLU A 38 5.89 -14.82 -0.88
CA GLU A 38 5.23 -14.25 -2.05
C GLU A 38 3.73 -14.06 -1.80
N GLY A 39 3.05 -15.13 -1.36
CA GLY A 39 1.62 -15.10 -1.05
C GLY A 39 1.27 -14.11 0.07
N TYR A 40 2.14 -14.01 1.09
CA TYR A 40 1.99 -13.04 2.16
C TYR A 40 2.07 -11.59 1.65
N TYR A 41 3.13 -11.24 0.92
CA TYR A 41 3.31 -9.88 0.42
C TYR A 41 2.24 -9.48 -0.59
N GLN A 42 1.81 -10.42 -1.44
CA GLN A 42 0.71 -10.16 -2.37
C GLN A 42 -0.60 -9.82 -1.66
N LYS A 43 -0.92 -10.52 -0.56
CA LYS A 43 -2.13 -10.21 0.26
C LYS A 43 -2.01 -8.85 0.93
N GLU A 44 -0.85 -8.52 1.48
CA GLU A 44 -0.60 -7.23 2.11
C GLU A 44 -0.73 -6.06 1.12
N ILE A 45 -0.12 -6.17 -0.07
CA ILE A 45 -0.26 -5.17 -1.14
C ILE A 45 -1.73 -4.93 -1.46
N ASN A 46 -2.50 -5.99 -1.68
CA ASN A 46 -3.92 -5.89 -2.00
C ASN A 46 -4.72 -5.21 -0.87
N SER A 47 -4.40 -5.50 0.39
CA SER A 47 -5.03 -4.85 1.55
C SER A 47 -4.72 -3.35 1.59
N LEU A 48 -3.45 -2.99 1.43
CA LEU A 48 -2.98 -1.60 1.44
C LEU A 48 -3.57 -0.78 0.29
N GLU A 49 -3.63 -1.33 -0.92
CA GLU A 49 -4.25 -0.68 -2.08
C GLU A 49 -5.74 -0.41 -1.85
N ASN A 50 -6.45 -1.33 -1.20
CA ASN A 50 -7.85 -1.13 -0.82
C ASN A 50 -8.01 0.02 0.20
N VAL A 51 -7.12 0.11 1.19
CA VAL A 51 -7.12 1.21 2.17
C VAL A 51 -6.80 2.54 1.50
N LYS A 52 -5.78 2.56 0.62
CA LYS A 52 -5.40 3.74 -0.16
C LYS A 52 -6.57 4.25 -0.98
N ARG A 53 -7.21 3.38 -1.77
CA ARG A 53 -8.38 3.72 -2.60
C ARG A 53 -9.52 4.33 -1.79
N ARG A 54 -9.80 3.82 -0.59
CA ARG A 54 -10.81 4.39 0.31
C ARG A 54 -10.43 5.81 0.75
N LYS A 55 -9.16 6.09 1.04
CA LYS A 55 -8.69 7.43 1.41
C LYS A 55 -8.72 8.39 0.23
N GLU A 56 -8.37 7.95 -0.97
CA GLU A 56 -8.47 8.74 -2.21
C GLU A 56 -9.91 9.15 -2.48
N ASN A 57 -10.85 8.21 -2.39
CA ASN A 57 -12.29 8.50 -2.52
C ASN A 57 -12.77 9.51 -1.48
N GLN A 58 -12.24 9.47 -0.25
CA GLN A 58 -12.55 10.46 0.79
C GLN A 58 -11.92 11.83 0.54
N LEU A 59 -10.80 11.90 -0.17
CA LEU A 59 -10.10 13.15 -0.49
C LEU A 59 -10.78 13.90 -1.64
N ASN A 60 -11.32 13.14 -2.60
CA ASN A 60 -12.02 13.63 -3.79
C ASN A 60 -13.50 13.94 -3.55
N LYS A 61 -14.03 13.59 -2.37
CA LYS A 61 -15.37 13.93 -1.90
C LYS A 61 -15.37 15.24 -1.10
#